data_AF-A0A7J9VIA7-F1
#
_entry.id   AF-A0A7J9VIA7-F1
#
_cell.length_a   1.000
_cell.length_b   1.000
_cell.length_c   1.000
_cell.angle_alpha   90.00
_cell.angle_beta   90.00
_cell.angle_gamma   90.00
#
_symmetry.space_group_name_H-M   'P 1'
#
loop_
_entity.id
_entity.type
_entity.pdbx_description
1 polymer ?
#
loop_
_entity_poly.entity_id
_entity_poly.type
_entity_poly.pdbx_seq_one_letter_code
_entity_poly.pdbx_strand_id
1 'polypeptide(L)'
;MSDAPTYEQLQQLVERLTAQVVELEWIVREQADEIAALKRQVSADSSNSSRSPSSDAPWAKQPAKKRSSRTRSGRKPGKQPGASSSSRSLLADPDERLEIRPDRCGSCDESLAGAAEHDRQRRQIVDIQPVPPPKVSEYQRISKVCPCCGVVTTP
;
A
#
# COMPACT_ATOMS: atom_id res chain seq x y z
N MET A 1 -53.13 -14.55 70.91
CA MET A 1 -53.96 -14.67 69.69
C MET A 1 -53.10 -14.16 68.56
N SER A 2 -52.96 -14.96 67.51
CA SER A 2 -52.00 -14.84 66.43
C SER A 2 -52.10 -13.51 65.68
N ASP A 3 -51.03 -12.72 65.74
CA ASP A 3 -50.86 -11.45 65.02
C ASP A 3 -50.36 -11.73 63.59
N ALA A 4 -51.05 -12.65 62.91
CA ALA A 4 -50.70 -13.05 61.56
C ALA A 4 -51.29 -12.03 60.57
N PRO A 5 -50.50 -11.57 59.58
CA PRO A 5 -50.99 -10.64 58.58
C PRO A 5 -52.18 -11.25 57.84
N THR A 6 -53.19 -10.42 57.62
CA THR A 6 -54.37 -10.79 56.82
C THR A 6 -53.98 -11.03 55.37
N TYR A 7 -54.77 -11.83 54.67
CA TYR A 7 -54.54 -12.15 53.25
C TYR A 7 -54.44 -10.88 52.38
N GLU A 8 -55.26 -9.87 52.67
CA GLU A 8 -55.25 -8.57 51.98
C GLU A 8 -53.96 -7.77 52.23
N GLN A 9 -53.43 -7.79 53.47
CA GLN A 9 -52.13 -7.18 53.78
C GLN A 9 -50.98 -7.89 53.04
N LEU A 10 -51.07 -9.21 52.86
CA LEU A 10 -50.09 -9.96 52.05
C LEU A 10 -50.19 -9.61 50.57
N GLN A 11 -51.40 -9.44 50.02
CA GLN A 11 -51.59 -9.02 48.62
C GLN A 11 -51.02 -7.63 48.36
N GLN A 12 -51.31 -6.66 49.24
CA GLN A 12 -50.75 -5.30 49.13
C GLN A 12 -49.22 -5.30 49.22
N LEU A 13 -48.65 -6.14 50.09
CA LEU A 13 -47.20 -6.29 50.20
C LEU A 13 -46.60 -6.88 48.91
N VAL A 14 -47.23 -7.91 48.34
CA VAL A 14 -46.80 -8.53 47.09
C VAL A 14 -46.87 -7.53 45.94
N GLU A 15 -47.95 -6.77 45.80
CA GLU A 15 -48.07 -5.74 44.76
C GLU A 15 -46.97 -4.69 44.87
N ARG A 16 -46.73 -4.18 46.08
CA ARG A 16 -45.65 -3.22 46.34
C ARG A 16 -44.27 -3.78 46.01
N LEU A 17 -43.98 -5.01 46.44
CA LEU A 17 -42.71 -5.66 46.16
C LEU A 17 -42.55 -5.93 44.66
N THR A 18 -43.61 -6.33 43.97
CA THR A 18 -43.58 -6.58 42.53
C THR A 18 -43.31 -5.29 41.75
N ALA A 19 -43.94 -4.17 42.15
CA ALA A 19 -43.65 -2.86 41.58
C ALA A 19 -42.19 -2.44 41.81
N GLN A 20 -41.66 -2.65 43.02
CA GLN A 20 -40.25 -2.37 43.32
C GLN A 20 -39.28 -3.26 42.53
N VAL A 21 -39.61 -4.53 42.31
CA VAL A 21 -38.79 -5.43 41.48
C VAL A 21 -38.73 -4.94 40.04
N VAL A 22 -39.87 -4.56 39.45
CA VAL A 22 -39.91 -4.04 38.07
C VAL A 22 -39.09 -2.77 37.92
N GLU A 23 -39.17 -1.85 38.88
CA GLU A 23 -38.39 -0.61 38.87
C GLU A 23 -36.89 -0.89 39.00
N LEU A 24 -36.50 -1.76 39.92
CA LEU A 24 -35.09 -2.14 40.10
C LEU A 24 -34.53 -2.89 38.88
N GLU A 25 -35.31 -3.78 38.25
CA GLU A 25 -34.90 -4.47 37.02
C GLU A 25 -34.65 -3.48 35.87
N TRP A 26 -35.47 -2.43 35.78
CA TRP A 26 -35.29 -1.38 34.79
C TRP A 26 -34.00 -0.59 35.03
N ILE A 27 -33.76 -0.14 36.27
CA ILE A 27 -32.55 0.59 36.65
C ILE A 27 -31.30 -0.27 36.42
N VAL A 28 -31.33 -1.55 36.81
CA VAL A 28 -30.21 -2.47 36.64
C VAL A 28 -29.88 -2.66 35.16
N ARG A 29 -30.90 -2.76 34.29
CA ARG A 29 -30.69 -2.87 32.85
C ARG A 29 -30.07 -1.61 32.27
N GLU A 30 -30.60 -0.44 32.63
CA GLU A 30 -30.06 0.85 32.17
C GLU A 30 -28.59 1.03 32.60
N GLN A 31 -28.28 0.76 33.86
CA GLN A 31 -26.92 0.82 34.37
C GLN A 31 -26.00 -0.20 33.71
N ALA A 32 -26.48 -1.43 33.44
CA ALA A 32 -25.69 -2.45 32.75
C ALA A 32 -25.33 -2.00 31.32
N ASP A 33 -26.28 -1.39 30.61
CA ASP A 33 -26.08 -0.86 29.27
C ASP A 33 -25.08 0.31 29.27
N GLU A 34 -25.20 1.23 30.24
CA GLU A 34 -24.27 2.35 30.41
C GLU A 34 -22.85 1.85 30.75
N ILE A 35 -22.72 0.93 31.70
CA ILE A 35 -21.44 0.32 32.06
C ILE A 35 -20.82 -0.39 30.84
N ALA A 36 -21.61 -1.09 30.04
CA ALA A 36 -21.14 -1.75 28.83
C ALA A 36 -20.67 -0.73 27.77
N ALA A 37 -21.36 0.40 27.63
CA ALA A 37 -20.98 1.49 26.73
C ALA A 37 -19.68 2.17 27.18
N LEU A 38 -19.57 2.53 28.46
CA LEU A 38 -18.38 3.14 29.04
C LEU A 38 -17.17 2.21 28.97
N LYS A 39 -17.35 0.92 29.27
CA LYS A 39 -16.28 -0.08 29.13
C LYS A 39 -15.78 -0.18 27.69
N ARG A 40 -16.68 -0.17 26.70
CA ARG A 40 -16.30 -0.13 25.28
C ARG A 40 -15.54 1.13 24.92
N GLN A 41 -15.93 2.28 25.45
CA GLN A 41 -15.25 3.55 25.18
C GLN A 41 -13.84 3.60 25.79
N VAL A 42 -13.67 3.10 27.01
CA VAL A 42 -12.38 3.08 27.71
C VAL A 42 -11.42 2.05 27.10
N SER A 43 -11.91 0.92 26.60
CA SER A 43 -11.07 -0.11 25.96
C SER A 43 -10.73 0.19 24.49
N ALA A 44 -11.33 1.22 23.90
CA ALA A 44 -11.11 1.57 22.50
C ALA A 44 -9.75 2.25 22.28
N ASP A 45 -8.90 1.64 21.47
CA ASP A 45 -7.63 2.17 20.98
C ASP A 45 -7.56 2.10 19.45
N SER A 46 -6.49 2.59 18.82
CA SER A 46 -6.35 2.52 17.36
C SER A 46 -6.24 1.10 16.78
N SER A 47 -6.09 0.07 17.61
CA SER A 47 -5.98 -1.32 17.18
C SER A 47 -7.34 -2.02 17.07
N ASN A 48 -8.34 -1.57 17.84
CA ASN A 48 -9.67 -2.15 17.89
C ASN A 48 -10.80 -1.16 17.53
N SER A 49 -10.44 0.09 17.17
CA SER A 49 -11.36 1.11 16.67
C SER A 49 -10.85 1.68 15.34
N SER A 50 -11.73 2.23 14.52
CA SER A 50 -11.36 2.90 13.26
C SER A 50 -10.63 4.25 13.46
N ARG A 51 -10.15 4.54 14.69
CA ARG A 51 -9.41 5.76 15.02
C ARG A 51 -7.97 5.63 14.55
N SER A 52 -7.39 6.75 14.13
CA SER A 52 -5.98 6.78 13.72
C SER A 52 -5.03 6.49 14.90
N PRO A 53 -3.91 5.77 14.69
CA PRO A 53 -2.88 5.56 15.73
C PRO A 53 -2.24 6.84 16.28
N SER A 54 -2.38 7.97 15.57
CA SER A 54 -1.97 9.28 16.07
C SER A 54 -2.84 9.77 17.23
N SER A 55 -4.09 9.33 17.31
CA SER A 55 -5.06 9.74 18.33
C SER A 55 -4.86 9.06 19.69
N ASP A 56 -4.09 7.97 19.75
CA ASP A 56 -3.73 7.32 21.01
C ASP A 56 -2.72 8.20 21.78
N ALA A 57 -2.83 8.23 23.10
CA ALA A 57 -1.90 8.99 23.92
C ALA A 57 -0.47 8.42 23.79
N PRO A 58 0.58 9.27 23.68
CA PRO A 58 1.96 8.81 23.42
C PRO A 58 2.47 7.74 24.39
N TRP A 59 2.03 7.77 25.65
CA TRP A 59 2.41 6.81 26.69
C TRP A 59 1.63 5.48 26.64
N ALA A 60 0.50 5.43 25.93
CA ALA A 60 -0.33 4.23 25.75
C ALA A 60 -0.11 3.55 24.39
N LYS A 61 0.69 4.15 23.50
CA LYS A 61 0.99 3.59 22.18
C LYS A 61 1.76 2.30 22.30
N GLN A 62 1.13 1.21 21.87
CA GLN A 62 1.84 -0.04 21.68
C GLN A 62 2.94 0.14 20.61
N PRO A 63 4.11 -0.47 20.79
CA PRO A 63 5.16 -0.42 19.80
C PRO A 63 4.64 -0.97 18.47
N ALA A 64 4.89 -0.23 17.39
CA ALA A 64 4.44 -0.62 16.06
C ALA A 64 4.89 -2.05 15.75
N LYS A 65 3.97 -2.88 15.26
CA LYS A 65 4.30 -4.24 14.82
C LYS A 65 5.47 -4.18 13.84
N LYS A 66 6.40 -5.14 13.96
CA LYS A 66 7.55 -5.25 13.06
C LYS A 66 7.03 -5.26 11.62
N ARG A 67 7.34 -4.20 10.86
CA ARG A 67 6.94 -4.09 9.44
C ARG A 67 7.63 -5.13 8.54
N SER A 68 8.62 -5.85 9.07
CA SER A 68 9.42 -6.80 8.34
C SER A 68 9.55 -8.10 9.13
N SER A 69 9.19 -9.21 8.50
CA SER A 69 9.51 -10.57 8.94
C SER A 69 10.98 -10.95 8.67
N ARG A 70 11.72 -10.13 7.92
CA ARG A 70 13.12 -10.41 7.60
C ARG A 70 14.01 -10.32 8.84
N THR A 71 14.78 -11.37 9.08
CA THR A 71 15.92 -11.35 10.01
C THR A 71 17.05 -10.50 9.42
N ARG A 72 17.71 -9.69 10.25
CA ARG A 72 18.86 -8.88 9.81
C ARG A 72 19.95 -9.82 9.29
N SER A 73 20.37 -9.63 8.04
CA SER A 73 21.35 -10.52 7.39
C SER A 73 22.77 -10.41 7.96
N GLY A 74 23.03 -9.45 8.86
CA GLY A 74 24.37 -9.14 9.40
C GLY A 74 25.34 -8.55 8.37
N ARG A 75 24.98 -8.52 7.09
CA ARG A 75 25.80 -7.97 6.01
C ARG A 75 25.74 -6.44 6.04
N LYS A 76 26.91 -5.80 5.98
CA LYS A 76 26.98 -4.35 5.78
C LYS A 76 26.30 -4.00 4.44
N PRO A 77 25.54 -2.89 4.37
CA PRO A 77 25.04 -2.38 3.11
C PRO A 77 26.19 -2.17 2.12
N GLY A 78 26.02 -2.57 0.87
CA GLY A 78 27.01 -2.41 -0.20
C GLY A 78 27.68 -3.71 -0.64
N LYS A 79 28.61 -3.56 -1.59
CA LYS A 79 29.38 -4.67 -2.18
C LYS A 79 30.34 -5.26 -1.15
N GLN A 80 30.70 -6.53 -1.30
CA GLN A 80 31.71 -7.16 -0.44
C GLN A 80 33.08 -6.49 -0.63
N PRO A 81 33.82 -6.21 0.46
CA PRO A 81 35.20 -5.72 0.37
C PRO A 81 36.05 -6.65 -0.51
N GLY A 82 36.82 -6.08 -1.45
CA GLY A 82 37.73 -6.83 -2.33
C GLY A 82 37.14 -7.28 -3.68
N ALA A 83 35.83 -7.14 -3.91
CA ALA A 83 35.25 -7.49 -5.20
C ALA A 83 35.44 -6.37 -6.24
N SER A 84 36.18 -6.63 -7.32
CA SER A 84 36.44 -5.67 -8.40
C SER A 84 35.15 -5.13 -9.03
N SER A 85 35.02 -3.80 -9.12
CA SER A 85 33.90 -3.18 -9.84
C SER A 85 34.02 -3.45 -11.33
N SER A 86 33.01 -4.06 -11.93
CA SER A 86 32.87 -4.10 -13.39
C SER A 86 32.11 -2.86 -13.85
N SER A 87 32.84 -1.82 -14.23
CA SER A 87 32.27 -0.74 -15.03
C SER A 87 32.08 -1.24 -16.46
N ARG A 88 31.04 -0.79 -17.17
CA ARG A 88 30.83 -1.20 -18.55
C ARG A 88 31.90 -0.55 -19.44
N SER A 89 32.70 -1.37 -20.12
CA SER A 89 33.71 -0.89 -21.06
C SER A 89 33.07 -0.18 -22.26
N LEU A 90 33.79 0.76 -22.85
CA LEU A 90 33.39 1.38 -24.11
C LEU A 90 33.45 0.35 -25.25
N LEU A 91 32.44 0.35 -26.12
CA LEU A 91 32.41 -0.43 -27.35
C LEU A 91 33.49 0.09 -28.31
N ALA A 92 34.22 -0.80 -28.99
CA ALA A 92 35.23 -0.40 -29.97
C ALA A 92 34.60 0.24 -31.21
N ASP A 93 33.44 -0.27 -31.62
CA ASP A 93 32.71 0.16 -32.82
C ASP A 93 31.27 0.53 -32.45
N PRO A 94 30.95 1.82 -32.24
CA PRO A 94 29.59 2.28 -32.01
C PRO A 94 28.84 2.50 -33.32
N ASP A 95 27.50 2.39 -33.29
CA ASP A 95 26.65 2.59 -34.48
C ASP A 95 26.79 4.00 -35.07
N GLU A 96 27.02 5.02 -34.23
CA GLU A 96 27.24 6.41 -34.64
C GLU A 96 28.45 7.03 -33.91
N ARG A 97 29.20 7.88 -34.61
CA ARG A 97 30.28 8.71 -34.05
C ARG A 97 30.00 10.18 -34.31
N LEU A 98 29.63 10.91 -33.26
CA LEU A 98 29.54 12.37 -33.30
C LEU A 98 30.83 12.98 -32.78
N GLU A 99 31.51 13.77 -33.62
CA GLU A 99 32.68 14.55 -33.22
C GLU A 99 32.26 15.95 -32.79
N ILE A 100 32.55 16.31 -31.54
CA ILE A 100 32.34 17.66 -31.01
C ILE A 100 33.70 18.36 -30.98
N ARG A 101 33.87 19.38 -31.81
CA ARG A 101 35.10 20.19 -31.90
C ARG A 101 34.82 21.62 -31.44
N PRO A 102 35.77 22.27 -30.75
CA PRO A 102 35.69 23.71 -30.51
C PRO A 102 36.08 24.47 -31.78
N ASP A 103 35.24 25.38 -32.24
CA ASP A 103 35.55 26.24 -33.40
C ASP A 103 36.47 27.41 -33.04
N ARG A 104 36.41 27.86 -31.77
CA ARG A 104 37.10 29.04 -31.26
C ARG A 104 37.75 28.80 -29.90
N CYS A 105 38.79 29.55 -29.61
CA CYS A 105 39.48 29.52 -28.32
C CYS A 105 38.58 30.07 -27.20
N GLY A 106 38.35 29.28 -26.15
CA GLY A 106 37.54 29.71 -25.00
C GLY A 106 38.09 30.89 -24.19
N SER A 107 39.32 31.34 -24.45
CA SER A 107 39.93 32.49 -23.78
C SER A 107 40.04 33.76 -24.64
N CYS A 108 40.36 33.62 -25.93
CA CYS A 108 40.63 34.77 -26.81
C CYS A 108 39.78 34.79 -28.09
N ASP A 109 38.88 33.82 -28.26
CA ASP A 109 37.97 33.68 -29.40
C ASP A 109 38.62 33.50 -30.79
N GLU A 110 39.94 33.35 -30.85
CA GLU A 110 40.68 33.06 -32.08
C GLU A 110 40.23 31.72 -32.70
N SER A 111 40.26 31.65 -34.04
CA SER A 111 39.82 30.47 -34.79
C SER A 111 40.72 29.26 -34.53
N LEU A 112 40.10 28.09 -34.31
CA LEU A 112 40.80 26.81 -34.13
C LEU A 112 40.73 25.90 -35.36
N ALA A 113 40.22 26.38 -36.49
CA ALA A 113 39.99 25.58 -37.70
C ALA A 113 41.23 24.83 -38.25
N GLY A 114 42.44 25.28 -37.90
CA GLY A 114 43.71 24.63 -38.26
C GLY A 114 44.61 24.26 -37.07
N ALA A 115 44.10 24.34 -35.84
CA ALA A 115 44.88 24.01 -34.66
C ALA A 115 45.12 22.48 -34.56
N ALA A 116 46.27 22.09 -34.00
CA ALA A 116 46.58 20.67 -33.78
C ALA A 116 45.74 20.08 -32.63
N GLU A 117 45.29 18.83 -32.78
CA GLU A 117 44.58 18.10 -31.73
C GLU A 117 45.55 17.76 -30.59
N HIS A 118 45.19 18.14 -29.35
CA HIS A 118 46.00 17.86 -28.16
C HIS A 118 45.66 16.51 -27.51
N ASP A 119 44.37 16.20 -27.32
CA ASP A 119 43.88 14.95 -26.71
C ASP A 119 42.47 14.59 -27.22
N ARG A 120 42.11 13.31 -27.13
CA ARG A 120 40.80 12.78 -27.47
C ARG A 120 40.20 11.97 -26.34
N GLN A 121 39.12 12.49 -25.77
CA GLN A 121 38.32 11.77 -24.79
C GLN A 121 37.12 11.09 -25.45
N ARG A 122 36.84 9.85 -25.05
CA ARG A 122 35.69 9.07 -25.55
C ARG A 122 34.59 9.00 -24.50
N ARG A 123 33.36 9.29 -24.91
CA ARG A 123 32.13 9.06 -24.12
C ARG A 123 31.13 8.32 -25.00
N GLN A 124 30.42 7.36 -24.43
CA GLN A 124 29.38 6.61 -25.14
C GLN A 124 28.09 6.65 -24.34
N ILE A 125 27.03 7.06 -25.03
CA ILE A 125 25.66 6.89 -24.58
C ILE A 125 25.18 5.61 -25.25
N VAL A 126 24.68 4.66 -24.46
CA VAL A 126 24.01 3.48 -25.01
C VAL A 126 22.56 3.62 -24.60
N ASP A 127 21.74 3.93 -25.59
CA ASP A 127 20.30 4.01 -25.44
C ASP A 127 19.64 2.87 -26.22
N ILE A 128 18.43 2.52 -25.81
CA ILE A 128 17.64 1.51 -26.51
C ILE A 128 16.84 2.24 -27.60
N GLN A 129 16.95 1.76 -28.84
CA GLN A 129 16.11 2.29 -29.91
C GLN A 129 14.63 2.08 -29.60
N PRO A 130 13.73 3.01 -30.00
CA PRO A 130 12.30 2.83 -29.82
C PRO A 130 11.87 1.45 -30.31
N VAL A 131 11.09 0.75 -29.49
CA VAL A 131 10.53 -0.55 -29.91
C VAL A 131 9.73 -0.34 -31.20
N PRO A 132 9.89 -1.20 -32.22
CA PRO A 132 9.07 -1.11 -33.41
C PRO A 132 7.59 -1.21 -33.03
N PRO A 133 6.68 -0.56 -33.78
CA PRO A 133 5.25 -0.67 -33.51
C PRO A 133 4.83 -2.14 -33.50
N PRO A 134 3.87 -2.52 -32.63
CA PRO A 134 3.44 -3.90 -32.55
C PRO A 134 2.86 -4.36 -33.88
N LYS A 135 3.20 -5.58 -34.28
CA LYS A 135 2.52 -6.24 -35.39
C LYS A 135 1.11 -6.63 -34.93
N VAL A 136 0.09 -5.96 -35.48
CA VAL A 136 -1.31 -6.29 -35.22
C VAL A 136 -1.79 -7.30 -36.27
N SER A 137 -2.29 -8.44 -35.82
CA SER A 137 -2.93 -9.45 -36.67
C SER A 137 -4.41 -9.57 -36.29
N GLU A 138 -5.30 -9.19 -37.20
CA GLU A 138 -6.74 -9.41 -37.05
C GLU A 138 -7.12 -10.77 -37.67
N TYR A 139 -7.88 -11.58 -36.92
CA TYR A 139 -8.45 -12.83 -37.41
C TYR A 139 -9.94 -12.63 -37.68
N GLN A 140 -10.31 -12.56 -38.96
CA GLN A 140 -11.71 -12.51 -39.36
C GLN A 140 -12.23 -13.93 -39.58
N ARG A 141 -13.10 -14.38 -38.67
CA ARG A 141 -13.81 -15.65 -38.81
C ARG A 141 -15.11 -15.38 -39.56
N ILE A 142 -15.23 -15.93 -40.77
CA ILE A 142 -16.41 -15.72 -41.60
C ILE A 142 -17.38 -16.88 -41.42
N SER A 143 -18.56 -16.57 -40.93
CA SER A 143 -19.68 -17.50 -40.88
C SER A 143 -20.32 -17.63 -42.25
N LYS A 144 -20.61 -18.86 -42.68
CA LYS A 144 -21.36 -19.14 -43.92
C LYS A 144 -22.62 -19.94 -43.60
N VAL A 145 -23.67 -19.72 -44.38
CA VAL A 145 -24.96 -20.42 -44.24
C VAL A 145 -25.02 -21.52 -45.30
N CYS A 146 -25.36 -22.77 -44.93
CA CYS A 146 -25.59 -23.82 -45.95
C CYS A 146 -26.86 -23.47 -46.73
N PRO A 147 -26.81 -23.40 -48.07
CA PRO A 147 -28.02 -23.25 -48.87
C PRO A 147 -28.94 -24.48 -48.79
N CYS A 148 -28.39 -25.62 -48.38
CA CYS A 148 -29.07 -26.91 -48.32
C CYS A 148 -30.01 -27.07 -47.10
N CYS A 149 -29.56 -26.63 -45.93
CA CYS A 149 -30.20 -26.88 -44.64
C CYS A 149 -30.27 -25.65 -43.74
N GLY A 150 -29.77 -24.50 -44.19
CA GLY A 150 -29.79 -23.24 -43.44
C GLY A 150 -28.81 -23.17 -42.25
N VAL A 151 -28.05 -24.22 -41.98
CA VAL A 151 -27.10 -24.24 -40.86
C VAL A 151 -25.99 -23.20 -41.08
N VAL A 152 -25.74 -22.38 -40.06
CA VAL A 152 -24.63 -21.42 -40.06
C VAL A 152 -23.39 -22.09 -39.49
N THR A 153 -22.29 -22.08 -40.25
CA THR A 153 -21.00 -22.62 -39.83
C THR A 153 -19.96 -21.53 -39.83
N THR A 154 -19.29 -21.35 -38.69
CA THR A 154 -18.14 -20.47 -38.52
C THR A 154 -16.91 -21.35 -38.31
N PRO A 155 -15.81 -21.17 -39.08
CA PRO A 155 -14.57 -21.91 -38.87
C PRO A 155 -13.99 -21.55 -37.51
#